data_AF-A0A946LY76-F1
#
_entry.id   AF-A0A946LY76-F1
#
_cell.length_a   1.000
_cell.length_b   1.000
_cell.length_c   1.000
_cell.angle_alpha   90.00
_cell.angle_beta   90.00
_cell.angle_gamma   90.00
#
_symmetry.space_group_name_H-M   'P 1'
#
loop_
_entity.id
_entity.type
_entity.pdbx_description
1 polymer ?
#
loop_
_entity_poly.entity_id
_entity_poly.type
_entity_poly.pdbx_seq_one_letter_code
_entity_poly.pdbx_strand_id
1 'polypeptide(L)' 'MTSIKPFNIQTSDQELSDLKQRLALTRWPDKETPPDWSQGIPLSYMIEIHD' A
#
# COMPACT_ATOMS: atom_id res chain seq x y z
N MET A 1 30.13 -26.51 3.42
CA MET A 1 28.84 -26.80 4.10
C MET A 1 28.08 -25.50 4.23
N THR A 2 26.86 -25.42 3.69
CA THR A 2 25.99 -24.25 3.82
C THR A 2 25.20 -24.36 5.13
N SER A 3 25.36 -23.37 6.00
CA SER A 3 24.60 -23.26 7.26
C SER A 3 23.47 -22.24 7.07
N ILE A 4 22.25 -22.64 7.41
CA ILE A 4 21.07 -21.78 7.36
C ILE A 4 21.14 -20.82 8.55
N LYS A 5 21.14 -19.52 8.29
CA LYS A 5 21.11 -18.48 9.32
C LYS A 5 19.69 -17.96 9.51
N PRO A 6 19.21 -17.83 10.76
CA PRO A 6 17.93 -17.18 11.03
C PRO A 6 17.90 -15.75 10.49
N PHE A 7 16.81 -15.38 9.85
CA PHE A 7 16.56 -14.03 9.37
C PHE A 7 15.40 -13.43 10.17
N ASN A 8 15.61 -12.24 10.72
CA ASN A 8 14.57 -11.47 11.40
C ASN A 8 14.31 -10.21 10.59
N ILE A 9 13.04 -9.93 10.30
CA ILE A 9 12.65 -8.69 9.65
C ILE A 9 12.87 -7.55 10.66
N GLN A 10 13.59 -6.52 10.23
CA GLN A 10 13.78 -5.28 10.97
C GLN A 10 13.41 -4.12 10.07
N THR A 11 12.53 -3.26 10.54
CA THR A 11 12.11 -2.03 9.85
C THR A 11 12.25 -0.89 10.84
N SER A 12 12.86 0.21 10.43
CA SER A 12 13.07 1.36 11.30
C SER A 12 11.78 2.18 11.47
N ASP A 13 11.64 2.85 12.61
CA ASP A 13 10.53 3.79 12.84
C ASP A 13 10.51 4.91 11.80
N GLN A 14 11.68 5.28 11.28
CA GLN A 14 11.82 6.28 10.23
C GLN A 14 11.19 5.83 8.91
N GLU A 15 11.38 4.57 8.51
CA GLU A 15 10.74 4.00 7.32
C GLU A 15 9.22 3.90 7.48
N LEU A 16 8.74 3.54 8.67
CA LEU A 16 7.31 3.50 8.97
C LEU A 16 6.68 4.89 8.97
N SER A 17 7.38 5.89 9.49
CA SER A 17 6.94 7.29 9.49
C SER A 17 6.86 7.84 8.07
N ASP A 18 7.90 7.62 7.26
CA ASP A 18 7.91 7.99 5.84
C ASP A 18 6.78 7.32 5.06
N LEU A 19 6.55 6.02 5.27
CA LEU A 19 5.46 5.30 4.63
C LEU A 19 4.10 5.93 4.96
N LYS A 20 3.83 6.21 6.25
CA LYS A 20 2.59 6.86 6.67
C LYS A 20 2.42 8.24 6.05
N GLN A 21 3.50 9.02 5.99
CA GLN A 21 3.47 10.34 5.37
C GLN A 21 3.14 10.25 3.88
N ARG A 22 3.73 9.29 3.15
CA ARG A 22 3.43 9.09 1.72
C ARG A 22 1.99 8.66 1.48
N LEU A 23 1.47 7.76 2.31
CA LEU A 23 0.05 7.34 2.24
C LEU A 23 -0.88 8.54 2.47
N ALA A 24 -0.64 9.33 3.52
CA ALA A 24 -1.45 10.53 3.81
C ALA A 24 -1.41 11.60 2.70
N LEU A 25 -0.36 11.62 1.88
CA LEU A 25 -0.21 12.54 0.75
C LEU A 25 -0.75 11.96 -0.58
N THR A 26 -1.44 10.82 -0.54
CA THR A 26 -2.01 10.17 -1.73
C THR A 26 -2.98 11.11 -2.42
N ARG A 27 -2.80 11.30 -3.73
CA ARG A 27 -3.73 12.05 -4.59
C ARG A 27 -4.62 11.07 -5.32
N TRP A 28 -5.90 11.10 -5.02
CA TRP A 28 -6.87 10.22 -5.65
C TRP A 28 -7.27 10.72 -7.04
N PRO A 29 -7.40 9.81 -8.04
CA PRO A 29 -7.99 10.16 -9.33
C PRO A 29 -9.51 10.35 -9.20
N ASP A 30 -10.13 10.80 -10.28
CA ASP A 30 -11.59 10.77 -10.41
C ASP A 30 -12.11 9.32 -10.43
N LYS A 31 -13.40 9.16 -10.08
CA LYS A 31 -14.06 7.86 -10.06
C LYS A 31 -14.13 7.22 -11.45
N GLU A 32 -13.98 5.91 -11.50
CA GLU A 32 -14.15 5.10 -12.72
C GLU A 32 -15.56 5.18 -13.33
N THR A 33 -15.65 4.93 -14.64
CA THR A 33 -16.92 4.96 -15.38
C THR A 33 -17.81 3.73 -15.12
N PRO A 34 -17.31 2.48 -15.22
CA PRO A 34 -18.15 1.31 -14.97
C PRO A 34 -18.36 1.09 -13.47
N PRO A 35 -19.50 0.52 -13.05
CA PRO A 35 -19.73 0.16 -11.65
C PRO A 35 -19.08 -1.18 -11.25
N ASP A 36 -18.26 -1.78 -12.12
CA ASP A 36 -17.65 -3.09 -11.95
C ASP A 36 -16.12 -3.05 -12.12
N TRP A 37 -15.49 -4.21 -11.96
CA TRP A 37 -14.03 -4.37 -11.98
C TRP A 37 -13.44 -4.51 -13.38
N SER A 38 -14.22 -4.28 -14.44
CA SER A 38 -13.76 -4.49 -15.82
C SER A 38 -12.59 -3.55 -16.22
N GLN A 39 -12.41 -2.44 -15.50
CA GLN A 39 -11.31 -1.49 -15.70
C GLN A 39 -10.21 -1.57 -14.64
N GLY A 40 -10.23 -2.60 -13.78
CA GLY A 40 -9.26 -2.79 -12.71
C GLY A 40 -9.84 -2.53 -11.33
N ILE A 41 -8.98 -2.12 -10.40
CA ILE A 41 -9.35 -1.93 -8.99
C ILE A 41 -10.19 -0.66 -8.85
N PRO A 42 -11.42 -0.72 -8.30
CA PRO A 42 -12.26 0.45 -8.07
C PRO A 42 -11.61 1.46 -7.13
N LEU A 43 -11.84 2.75 -7.36
CA LEU A 43 -11.34 3.81 -6.48
C LEU A 43 -11.86 3.64 -5.05
N SER A 44 -13.12 3.27 -4.89
CA SER A 44 -13.73 3.06 -3.57
C SER A 44 -12.99 2.01 -2.74
N TYR A 45 -12.56 0.91 -3.37
CA TYR A 45 -11.79 -0.13 -2.70
C TYR A 45 -10.40 0.36 -2.31
N MET A 46 -9.73 1.16 -3.16
CA MET A 46 -8.43 1.72 -2.82
C MET A 46 -8.50 2.72 -1.65
N ILE A 47 -9.59 3.49 -1.54
CA ILE A 47 -9.83 4.37 -0.40
C ILE A 47 -10.09 3.54 0.87
N GLU A 48 -10.89 2.48 0.79
CA GLU A 48 -11.17 1.58 1.92
C GLU A 48 -9.91 0.95 2.51
N ILE A 49 -8.94 0.53 1.68
CA ILE A 49 -7.69 -0.06 2.18
C ILE A 49 -6.65 0.98 2.63
N HIS A 50 -6.81 2.23 2.20
CA HIS A 50 -5.94 3.33 2.62
C HIS A 50 -6.28 3.81 4.03
N ASP A 51 -7.58 3.86 4.35
CA ASP A 51 -8.12 4.30 5.64
C ASP A 51 -7.91 3.27 6.77
#